data_AF-A0A699XF48-F1
#
_entry.id   AF-A0A699XF48-F1
#
_cell.length_a   1.000
_cell.length_b   1.000
_cell.length_c   1.000
_cell.angle_alpha   90.00
_cell.angle_beta   90.00
_cell.angle_gamma   90.00
#
_symmetry.space_group_name_H-M   'P 1'
#
loop_
_entity.id
_entity.type
_entity.pdbx_description
1 polymer ?
#
loop_
_entity_poly.entity_id
_entity_poly.type
_entity_poly.pdbx_seq_one_letter_code
_entity_poly.pdbx_strand_id
1 'polypeptide(L)'
;MPTLRTTEVDLVGNNEALEINLDLLEERRDEAAIREAKSKAKMEKHYNSKVRNTSFKPRDLVYRNNDGSRAKNTWKLGPKWEGPYEVT
;
A
#
# COMPACT_ATOMS: atom_id res chain seq x y z
N MET A 1 47.98 8.87 24.89
CA MET A 1 48.43 7.47 24.94
C MET A 1 47.63 6.69 23.89
N PRO A 2 48.25 6.19 22.81
CA PRO A 2 47.57 5.31 21.86
C PRO A 2 47.22 3.97 22.56
N THR A 3 46.10 3.35 22.23
CA THR A 3 45.75 2.00 22.71
C THR A 3 46.15 0.94 21.68
N LEU A 4 46.29 -0.33 22.07
CA LEU A 4 46.68 -1.43 21.16
C LEU A 4 45.78 -1.53 19.91
N ARG A 5 44.51 -1.16 20.06
CA ARG A 5 43.51 -1.07 18.98
C ARG A 5 43.81 0.04 17.96
N THR A 6 44.55 1.07 18.36
CA THR A 6 44.92 2.22 17.52
C THR A 6 46.29 2.05 16.89
N THR A 7 47.15 1.18 17.43
CA THR A 7 48.51 0.95 16.92
C THR A 7 48.58 -0.08 15.79
N GLU A 8 47.64 -1.03 15.75
CA GLU A 8 47.54 -2.07 14.71
C GLU A 8 46.22 -1.93 13.96
N VAL A 9 46.11 -0.90 13.12
CA VAL A 9 44.97 -0.74 12.21
C VAL A 9 45.39 -1.21 10.82
N ASP A 10 44.87 -2.36 10.39
CA ASP A 10 44.96 -2.76 8.99
C ASP A 10 43.94 -1.97 8.17
N LEU A 11 44.37 -0.85 7.61
CA LEU A 11 43.52 0.04 6.83
C LEU A 11 42.99 -0.65 5.56
N VAL A 12 43.78 -1.55 4.97
CA VAL A 12 43.43 -2.20 3.69
C VAL A 12 42.36 -3.26 3.94
N GLY A 13 42.59 -4.18 4.88
CA GLY A 13 41.62 -5.21 5.23
C GLY A 13 40.32 -4.64 5.80
N ASN A 14 40.38 -3.55 6.57
CA ASN A 14 39.17 -2.88 7.06
C ASN A 14 38.37 -2.21 5.93
N ASN A 15 39.04 -1.62 4.95
CA ASN A 15 38.36 -0.99 3.82
C ASN A 15 37.70 -2.03 2.90
N GLU A 16 38.39 -3.14 2.62
CA GLU A 16 37.82 -4.27 1.87
C GLU A 16 36.62 -4.89 2.61
N ALA A 17 36.74 -5.11 3.92
CA ALA A 17 35.63 -5.61 4.72
C ALA A 17 34.45 -4.61 4.75
N LEU A 18 34.71 -3.31 4.76
CA LEU A 18 33.67 -2.28 4.69
C LEU A 18 32.94 -2.34 3.34
N GLU A 19 33.67 -2.45 2.24
CA GLU A 19 33.12 -2.55 0.88
C GLU A 19 32.18 -3.77 0.76
N ILE A 20 32.63 -4.94 1.19
CA ILE A 20 31.81 -6.17 1.20
C ILE A 20 30.54 -6.01 2.03
N ASN A 21 30.63 -5.35 3.19
CA ASN A 21 29.46 -5.11 4.04
C ASN A 21 28.46 -4.15 3.40
N LEU A 22 28.93 -3.15 2.64
CA LEU A 22 28.07 -2.22 1.92
C LEU A 22 27.33 -2.93 0.78
N ASP A 23 28.04 -3.73 -0.03
CA ASP A 23 27.45 -4.51 -1.11
C ASP A 23 26.36 -5.46 -0.58
N LEU A 24 26.65 -6.21 0.48
CA LEU A 24 25.67 -7.13 1.07
C LEU A 24 24.42 -6.39 1.60
N LEU A 25 24.62 -5.17 2.09
CA LEU A 25 23.52 -4.34 2.57
C LEU A 25 22.67 -3.81 1.42
N GLU A 26 23.29 -3.45 0.30
CA GLU A 26 22.62 -3.04 -0.93
C GLU A 26 21.81 -4.20 -1.53
N GLU A 27 22.40 -5.39 -1.67
CA GLU A 27 21.69 -6.59 -2.15
C GLU A 27 20.43 -6.87 -1.32
N ARG A 28 20.54 -6.77 0.02
CA ARG A 28 19.38 -6.96 0.91
C ARG A 28 18.31 -5.90 0.72
N ARG A 29 18.69 -4.65 0.45
CA ARG A 29 17.73 -3.57 0.17
C ARG A 29 17.01 -3.82 -1.14
N ASP A 30 17.72 -4.27 -2.17
CA ASP A 30 17.14 -4.59 -3.47
C ASP A 30 16.17 -5.77 -3.38
N GLU A 31 16.55 -6.84 -2.71
CA GLU A 31 15.66 -7.97 -2.44
C GLU A 31 14.39 -7.54 -1.69
N ALA A 32 14.55 -6.69 -0.68
CA ALA A 32 13.43 -6.14 0.08
C ALA A 32 12.51 -5.28 -0.81
N ALA A 33 13.07 -4.44 -1.67
CA ALA A 33 12.33 -3.61 -2.61
C ALA A 33 11.55 -4.44 -3.64
N ILE A 34 12.17 -5.50 -4.20
CA ILE A 34 11.51 -6.44 -5.12
C ILE A 34 10.34 -7.12 -4.43
N ARG A 35 10.54 -7.61 -3.20
CA ARG A 35 9.47 -8.26 -2.42
C ARG A 35 8.34 -7.28 -2.09
N GLU A 36 8.66 -6.05 -1.74
CA GLU A 36 7.68 -5.00 -1.46
C GLU A 36 6.84 -4.68 -2.71
N ALA A 37 7.51 -4.44 -3.85
CA ALA A 37 6.85 -4.17 -5.13
C ALA A 37 5.92 -5.32 -5.53
N LYS A 38 6.38 -6.58 -5.38
CA LYS A 38 5.57 -7.77 -5.65
C LYS A 38 4.35 -7.87 -4.72
N SER A 39 4.52 -7.54 -3.44
CA SER A 39 3.42 -7.51 -2.47
C SER A 39 2.37 -6.46 -2.83
N LYS A 40 2.81 -5.23 -3.12
CA LYS A 40 1.96 -4.12 -3.54
C LYS A 40 1.18 -4.46 -4.81
N ALA A 41 1.85 -4.96 -5.85
CA ALA A 41 1.21 -5.36 -7.10
C ALA A 41 0.19 -6.50 -6.90
N LYS A 42 0.45 -7.44 -5.99
CA LYS A 42 -0.50 -8.50 -5.65
C LYS A 42 -1.74 -7.94 -4.96
N MET A 43 -1.58 -6.99 -4.03
CA MET A 43 -2.71 -6.33 -3.37
C MET A 43 -3.54 -5.51 -4.35
N GLU A 44 -2.89 -4.75 -5.22
CA GLU A 44 -3.57 -3.94 -6.24
C GLU A 44 -4.39 -4.82 -7.20
N LYS A 45 -3.81 -5.90 -7.73
CA LYS A 45 -4.55 -6.87 -8.57
C LYS A 45 -5.74 -7.48 -7.84
N HIS A 46 -5.57 -7.85 -6.58
CA HIS A 46 -6.66 -8.41 -5.77
C HIS A 46 -7.79 -7.41 -5.57
N TYR A 47 -7.48 -6.15 -5.30
CA TYR A 47 -8.47 -5.10 -5.15
C TYR A 47 -9.18 -4.82 -6.48
N ASN A 48 -8.41 -4.55 -7.54
CA ASN A 48 -8.94 -4.21 -8.87
C ASN A 48 -9.80 -5.33 -9.47
N SER A 49 -9.48 -6.60 -9.22
CA SER A 49 -10.32 -7.74 -9.67
C SER A 49 -11.68 -7.82 -8.98
N LYS A 50 -11.82 -7.24 -7.78
CA LYS A 50 -13.09 -7.21 -7.01
C LYS A 50 -13.91 -5.96 -7.29
N VAL A 51 -13.27 -4.87 -7.69
CA VAL A 51 -13.97 -3.66 -8.10
C VAL A 51 -14.67 -3.93 -9.43
N ARG A 52 -16.00 -4.02 -9.38
CA ARG A 52 -16.81 -3.97 -10.60
C ARG A 52 -16.89 -2.51 -11.04
N ASN A 53 -16.33 -2.20 -12.20
CA ASN A 53 -16.51 -0.89 -12.83
C ASN A 53 -17.97 -0.79 -13.30
N THR A 54 -18.88 -0.41 -12.41
CA THR A 54 -20.26 -0.06 -12.78
C THR A 54 -20.26 1.36 -13.31
N SER A 55 -20.26 1.51 -14.63
CA SER A 55 -20.58 2.78 -15.27
C SER A 55 -22.09 2.98 -15.29
N PHE A 56 -22.57 4.09 -14.73
CA PHE A 56 -23.96 4.47 -14.86
C PHE A 56 -24.16 5.32 -16.12
N LYS A 57 -25.28 5.12 -16.82
CA LYS A 57 -25.72 5.94 -17.94
C LYS A 57 -26.83 6.89 -17.48
N PRO A 58 -26.99 8.05 -18.13
CA PRO A 58 -28.19 8.86 -17.93
C PRO A 58 -29.43 8.00 -18.15
N ARG A 59 -30.45 8.18 -17.30
CA ARG A 59 -31.68 7.36 -17.21
C ARG A 59 -31.57 6.02 -16.48
N ASP A 60 -30.38 5.60 -16.02
CA ASP A 60 -30.27 4.42 -15.15
C ASP A 60 -30.92 4.69 -13.79
N LEU A 61 -31.65 3.70 -13.25
CA LEU A 61 -32.23 3.76 -11.91
C LEU A 61 -31.27 3.14 -10.89
N VAL A 62 -30.89 3.92 -9.88
CA VAL A 62 -29.93 3.50 -8.84
C VAL A 62 -30.47 3.74 -7.44
N TYR A 63 -30.16 2.81 -6.54
CA TYR A 63 -30.39 2.97 -5.11
C TYR A 63 -29.22 3.69 -4.45
N ARG A 64 -29.49 4.64 -3.55
CA ARG A 64 -28.45 5.33 -2.77
C ARG A 64 -28.37 4.76 -1.35
N ASN A 65 -27.15 4.66 -0.82
CA ASN A 65 -26.96 4.25 0.56
C ASN A 65 -27.38 5.40 1.48
N ASN A 66 -28.28 5.09 2.40
CA ASN A 66 -28.88 6.04 3.32
C ASN A 66 -27.89 6.57 4.38
N ASP A 67 -26.86 5.80 4.72
CA ASP A 67 -25.80 6.23 5.66
C ASP A 67 -25.09 7.52 5.19
N GLY A 68 -24.98 7.73 3.87
CA GLY A 68 -24.33 8.89 3.26
C GLY A 68 -25.29 9.95 2.72
N SER A 69 -26.57 9.62 2.48
CA SER A 69 -27.51 10.54 1.81
C SER A 69 -28.11 11.60 2.77
N ARG A 70 -28.01 11.39 4.10
CA ARG A 70 -28.67 12.22 5.13
C ARG A 70 -30.18 12.41 4.91
N ALA A 71 -30.79 11.58 4.07
CA ALA A 71 -32.21 11.67 3.81
C ALA A 71 -32.97 11.15 5.03
N LYS A 72 -33.68 12.06 5.69
CA LYS A 72 -34.59 11.83 6.83
C LYS A 72 -34.18 10.69 7.76
N ASN A 73 -33.49 11.05 8.84
CA ASN A 73 -33.34 10.33 10.12
C ASN A 73 -33.99 8.94 10.14
N THR A 74 -33.42 7.97 9.42
CA THR A 74 -33.90 6.61 9.55
C THR A 74 -33.49 6.15 10.93
N TRP A 75 -34.49 6.13 11.81
CA TRP A 75 -34.45 5.38 13.04
C TRP A 75 -33.82 4.01 12.79
N LYS A 76 -33.25 3.40 13.83
CA LYS A 76 -32.41 2.17 13.86
C LYS A 76 -32.93 0.94 13.06
N LEU A 77 -34.12 1.01 12.45
CA LEU A 77 -34.79 -0.03 11.65
C LEU A 77 -35.25 0.44 10.24
N GLY A 78 -34.80 1.60 9.77
CA GLY A 78 -35.11 2.06 8.41
C GLY A 78 -34.39 1.25 7.32
N PRO A 79 -34.89 1.26 6.08
CA PRO A 79 -34.21 0.60 4.96
C PRO A 79 -32.83 1.23 4.73
N LYS A 80 -31.84 0.36 4.45
CA LYS A 80 -30.45 0.77 4.18
C LYS A 80 -30.29 1.50 2.85
N TRP A 81 -31.19 1.24 1.91
CA TRP A 81 -31.18 1.78 0.56
C TRP A 81 -32.40 2.68 0.36
N GLU A 82 -32.17 3.85 -0.21
CA GLU A 82 -33.21 4.82 -0.52
C GLU A 82 -33.41 4.92 -2.04
N GLY A 83 -34.69 4.90 -2.45
CA GLY A 83 -35.19 5.28 -3.76
C GLY A 83 -34.64 4.51 -4.96
N PRO A 84 -35.35 4.49 -6.10
CA PRO A 84 -34.69 4.46 -7.39
C PRO A 84 -34.52 5.91 -7.87
N TYR A 85 -33.27 6.36 -7.98
CA TYR A 85 -32.92 7.66 -8.55
C TYR A 85 -32.51 7.51 -10.00
N GLU A 86 -32.97 8.42 -10.83
CA GLU A 86 -32.48 8.53 -12.20
C GLU A 86 -31.13 9.24 -12.22
N VAL A 87 -30.13 8.62 -12.84
CA VAL A 87 -28.85 9.27 -13.12
C VAL A 87 -29.08 10.35 -14.19
N THR A 88 -28.77 11.61 -13.86
CA THR A 88 -28.93 12.78 -14.74
C THR A 88 -27.62 13.10 -15.46
#